data_AF-A0A968CUE9-F1
#
_entry.id   AF-A0A968CUE9-F1
#
_cell.length_a   1.000
_cell.length_b   1.000
_cell.length_c   1.000
_cell.angle_alpha   90.00
_cell.angle_beta   90.00
_cell.angle_gamma   90.00
#
_symmetry.space_group_name_H-M   'P 1'
#
loop_
_entity.id
_entity.type
_entity.pdbx_description
1 polymer ?
#
loop_
_entity_poly.entity_id
_entity_poly.type
_entity_poly.pdbx_seq_one_letter_code
_entity_poly.pdbx_strand_id
1 'polypeptide(L)'
;GVVIVPPETGQLAGGDIGAGRLADPAAIVTAVRAVLGGGDMAGQTVLVTAGGTREPIDAVRFVGNRSSGRQGHAVAAEAAARGAEVVLVTT
;
A
#
# COMPACT_ATOMS: atom_id res chain seq x y z
N GLY A 1 11.71 15.60 -9.48
CA GLY A 1 11.80 16.38 -8.23
C GLY A 1 12.72 15.68 -7.25
N VAL A 2 12.84 16.18 -6.01
CA VAL A 2 13.59 15.52 -4.92
C VAL A 2 12.61 15.10 -3.81
N VAL A 3 12.87 13.96 -3.17
CA VAL A 3 12.12 13.50 -1.99
C VAL A 3 12.99 13.77 -0.76
N ILE A 4 12.45 14.51 0.20
CA ILE A 4 13.13 14.85 1.45
C ILE A 4 12.66 13.90 2.54
N VAL A 5 13.58 13.12 3.11
CA VAL A 5 13.34 12.37 4.35
C VAL A 5 13.60 13.32 5.51
N PRO A 6 12.61 13.64 6.36
CA PRO A 6 12.77 14.62 7.43
C PRO A 6 13.73 14.09 8.51
N PRO A 7 14.49 14.98 9.17
CA PRO A 7 15.32 14.59 10.30
C PRO A 7 14.48 14.22 11.52
N GLU A 8 15.05 13.39 12.38
CA GLU A 8 14.47 13.11 13.70
C GLU A 8 14.78 14.22 14.70
N THR A 9 13.98 14.26 15.76
CA THR A 9 14.24 15.09 16.95
C THR A 9 14.96 14.26 17.99
N GLY A 10 16.06 14.77 18.54
CA GLY A 10 16.82 14.08 19.57
C GLY A 10 18.11 14.81 19.93
N GLN A 11 18.97 14.11 20.67
CA GLN A 11 20.29 14.63 21.02
C GLN A 11 21.18 14.71 19.77
N LEU A 12 21.73 15.90 19.53
CA LEU A 12 22.58 16.21 18.40
C LEU A 12 24.05 16.04 18.78
N ALA A 13 24.93 15.99 17.77
CA ALA A 13 26.38 15.84 17.99
C ALA A 13 26.99 16.96 18.85
N GLY A 14 26.36 18.14 18.88
CA GLY A 14 26.77 19.29 19.71
C GLY A 14 26.27 19.25 21.16
N GLY A 15 25.49 18.24 21.56
CA GLY A 15 24.88 18.14 22.89
C GLY A 15 23.50 18.79 23.01
N ASP A 16 23.10 19.62 22.05
CA ASP A 16 21.76 20.20 21.96
C ASP A 16 20.68 19.14 21.68
N ILE A 17 19.42 19.48 21.97
CA ILE A 17 18.25 18.65 21.65
C ILE A 17 17.36 19.40 20.66
N GLY A 18 17.07 18.79 19.52
CA GLY A 18 16.24 19.42 18.49
C GLY A 18 16.13 18.59 17.22
N ALA A 19 15.47 19.16 16.21
CA ALA A 19 15.38 18.57 14.87
C ALA A 19 16.72 18.71 14.14
N GLY A 20 17.25 17.60 13.63
CA GLY A 20 18.55 17.60 12.94
C GLY A 20 19.29 16.27 13.02
N ARG A 21 18.78 15.31 13.81
CA ARG A 21 19.32 13.96 13.85
C ARG A 21 19.01 13.27 12.51
N LEU A 22 19.98 12.54 11.97
CA LEU A 22 19.77 11.70 10.79
C LEU A 22 18.61 10.74 11.07
N ALA A 23 17.67 10.65 10.14
CA ALA A 23 16.57 9.69 10.21
C ALA A 23 17.11 8.26 10.38
N ASP A 24 16.37 7.40 11.06
CA ASP A 24 16.75 6.01 11.21
C ASP A 24 17.09 5.37 9.84
N PRO A 25 18.20 4.60 9.72
CA PRO A 25 18.57 3.97 8.46
C PRO A 25 17.45 3.15 7.80
N ALA A 26 16.60 2.48 8.59
CA ALA A 26 15.46 1.72 8.05
C ALA A 26 14.40 2.64 7.42
N ALA A 27 14.16 3.82 8.00
CA ALA A 27 13.28 4.82 7.43
C ALA A 27 13.84 5.40 6.11
N ILE A 28 15.15 5.67 6.06
CA ILE A 28 15.84 6.13 4.85
C ILE A 28 15.74 5.06 3.74
N VAL A 29 16.07 3.80 4.05
CA VAL A 29 15.98 2.69 3.08
C VAL A 29 14.55 2.51 2.56
N THR A 30 13.55 2.67 3.42
CA THR A 30 12.12 2.61 3.03
C THR A 30 11.77 3.72 2.04
N ALA A 31 12.16 4.97 2.32
CA ALA A 31 11.94 6.08 1.41
C ALA A 31 12.69 5.90 0.07
N VAL A 32 13.92 5.39 0.11
CA VAL A 32 14.71 5.10 -1.09
C VAL A 32 14.03 4.01 -1.93
N ARG A 33 13.54 2.92 -1.33
CA ARG A 33 12.81 1.87 -2.05
C ARG A 33 11.53 2.39 -2.71
N ALA A 34 10.80 3.25 -2.02
CA ALA A 34 9.61 3.89 -2.56
C ALA A 34 9.92 4.80 -3.77
N VAL A 35 11.11 5.43 -3.79
CA VAL A 35 11.54 6.31 -4.89
C VAL A 35 12.17 5.56 -6.05
N LEU A 36 12.98 4.53 -5.78
CA LEU A 36 13.81 3.86 -6.79
C LEU A 36 13.21 2.56 -7.32
N GLY A 37 12.27 1.95 -6.61
CA GLY A 37 11.70 0.67 -6.99
C GLY A 37 10.47 0.82 -7.89
N GLY A 38 10.39 0.02 -8.95
CA GLY A 38 9.10 -0.40 -9.53
C GLY A 38 8.33 -1.38 -8.63
N GLY A 39 8.65 -1.41 -7.33
CA GLY A 39 8.31 -2.44 -6.36
C GLY A 39 8.75 -3.85 -6.74
N ASP A 40 8.75 -4.76 -5.77
CA ASP A 40 9.16 -6.16 -5.97
C ASP A 40 8.16 -6.97 -6.81
N MET A 41 7.04 -6.37 -7.19
CA MET A 41 6.04 -6.94 -8.10
C MET A 41 6.08 -6.32 -9.51
N ALA A 42 7.10 -5.52 -9.83
CA ALA A 42 7.32 -4.99 -11.18
C ALA A 42 7.24 -6.09 -12.25
N GLY A 43 6.43 -5.87 -13.28
CA GLY A 43 6.27 -6.82 -14.40
C GLY A 43 5.43 -8.05 -14.08
N GLN A 44 4.82 -8.12 -12.89
CA GLN A 44 3.83 -9.14 -12.56
C GLN A 44 2.41 -8.60 -12.80
N THR A 45 1.52 -9.47 -13.26
CA THR A 45 0.08 -9.19 -13.30
C THR A 45 -0.60 -9.90 -12.14
N VAL A 46 -1.37 -9.16 -11.35
CA VAL A 46 -2.09 -9.66 -10.16
C VAL A 46 -3.58 -9.53 -10.37
N LEU A 47 -4.29 -10.65 -10.36
CA LEU A 47 -5.75 -10.68 -10.33
C LEU A 47 -6.24 -10.71 -8.88
N VAL A 48 -7.09 -9.75 -8.52
CA VAL A 48 -7.76 -9.68 -7.22
C VAL A 48 -9.26 -9.76 -7.41
N THR A 49 -9.94 -10.59 -6.62
CA THR A 49 -11.41 -10.56 -6.50
C THR A 49 -11.79 -9.93 -5.16
N ALA A 50 -12.78 -9.04 -5.18
CA ALA A 50 -13.26 -8.34 -3.98
C ALA A 50 -14.79 -8.19 -3.98
N GLY A 51 -15.35 -7.93 -2.81
CA GLY A 51 -16.79 -7.78 -2.62
C GLY A 51 -17.50 -9.10 -2.33
N GLY A 52 -18.82 -9.01 -2.16
CA GLY A 52 -19.69 -10.17 -1.89
C GLY A 52 -20.30 -10.75 -3.16
N THR A 53 -20.70 -12.01 -3.14
CA THR A 53 -21.40 -12.63 -4.27
C THR A 53 -22.91 -12.42 -4.15
N ARG A 54 -23.62 -12.49 -5.28
CA ARG A 54 -25.09 -12.48 -5.35
C ARG A 54 -25.56 -13.66 -6.19
N GLU A 55 -26.08 -14.69 -5.54
CA GLU A 55 -26.67 -15.86 -6.19
C GLU A 55 -28.18 -15.66 -6.36
N PRO A 56 -28.69 -15.58 -7.60
CA PRO A 56 -30.09 -15.25 -7.85
C PRO A 56 -31.01 -16.40 -7.39
N ILE A 57 -32.07 -16.04 -6.67
CA ILE A 57 -33.21 -16.93 -6.39
C ILE A 57 -34.30 -16.68 -7.43
N ASP A 58 -34.58 -15.40 -7.70
CA ASP A 58 -35.47 -14.91 -8.74
C ASP A 58 -35.00 -13.51 -9.18
N ALA A 59 -35.81 -12.82 -10.00
CA ALA A 59 -35.46 -11.49 -10.53
C ALA A 59 -35.27 -10.40 -9.46
N VAL A 60 -35.71 -10.63 -8.21
CA VAL A 60 -35.69 -9.63 -7.13
C VAL A 60 -34.80 -10.09 -5.97
N ARG A 61 -34.84 -11.37 -5.62
CA ARG A 61 -34.18 -11.93 -4.44
C ARG A 61 -32.90 -12.66 -4.83
N PHE A 62 -31.89 -12.55 -3.97
CA PHE A 62 -30.63 -13.27 -4.09
C PHE A 62 -30.11 -13.67 -2.71
N VAL A 63 -29.32 -14.73 -2.67
CA VAL A 63 -28.47 -15.05 -1.53
C VAL A 63 -27.14 -14.34 -1.72
N GLY A 64 -26.66 -13.64 -0.70
CA GLY A 64 -25.37 -12.96 -0.75
C GLY A 64 -24.66 -12.99 0.59
N ASN A 65 -23.38 -12.66 0.56
CA ASN A 65 -22.56 -12.54 1.76
C ASN A 65 -22.29 -11.05 2.10
N ARG A 66 -21.94 -10.77 3.36
CA ARG A 66 -21.69 -9.40 3.87
C ARG A 66 -20.24 -8.95 3.69
N SER A 67 -19.57 -9.40 2.63
CA SER A 67 -18.22 -8.92 2.32
C SER A 67 -18.28 -7.45 1.93
N SER A 68 -17.55 -6.62 2.68
CA SER A 68 -17.39 -5.19 2.35
C SER A 68 -16.37 -4.93 1.23
N GLY A 69 -15.66 -5.96 0.74
CA GLY A 69 -14.58 -5.81 -0.26
C GLY A 69 -13.30 -5.10 0.21
N ARG A 70 -13.33 -4.38 1.34
CA ARG A 70 -12.21 -3.55 1.84
C ARG A 70 -10.86 -4.26 1.87
N GLN A 71 -10.82 -5.53 2.27
CA GLN A 71 -9.58 -6.30 2.29
C GLN A 71 -9.03 -6.53 0.87
N GLY A 72 -9.88 -6.95 -0.08
CA GLY A 72 -9.46 -7.13 -1.47
C GLY A 72 -9.00 -5.82 -2.10
N HIS A 73 -9.69 -4.71 -1.83
CA HIS A 73 -9.26 -3.38 -2.26
C HIS A 73 -7.90 -2.98 -1.67
N ALA A 74 -7.64 -3.27 -0.39
CA ALA A 74 -6.35 -2.98 0.24
C ALA A 74 -5.22 -3.82 -0.38
N VAL A 75 -5.46 -5.09 -0.65
CA VAL A 75 -4.50 -5.98 -1.33
C VAL A 75 -4.21 -5.48 -2.75
N ALA A 76 -5.25 -5.12 -3.52
CA ALA A 76 -5.10 -4.57 -4.86
C ALA A 76 -4.29 -3.26 -4.87
N ALA A 77 -4.57 -2.37 -3.93
CA ALA A 77 -3.84 -1.10 -3.79
C ALA A 77 -2.36 -1.33 -3.44
N GLU A 78 -2.07 -2.24 -2.53
CA GLU A 78 -0.68 -2.55 -2.14
C GLU A 78 0.09 -3.25 -3.26
N ALA A 79 -0.53 -4.17 -4.00
CA ALA A 79 0.10 -4.81 -5.16
C ALA A 79 0.45 -3.78 -6.26
N ALA A 80 -0.45 -2.82 -6.51
CA ALA A 80 -0.19 -1.72 -7.44
C ALA A 80 0.91 -0.78 -6.92
N ALA A 81 0.95 -0.47 -5.62
CA ALA A 81 2.01 0.31 -5.00
C ALA A 81 3.39 -0.39 -5.08
N ARG A 82 3.39 -1.72 -5.08
CA ARG A 82 4.55 -2.59 -5.34
C ARG A 82 4.79 -2.84 -6.84
N GLY A 83 4.10 -2.11 -7.71
CA GLY A 83 4.29 -2.03 -9.16
C GLY A 83 3.83 -3.22 -9.98
N ALA A 84 2.92 -4.03 -9.44
CA ALA A 84 2.17 -4.98 -10.24
C ALA A 84 1.17 -4.26 -11.18
N GLU A 85 0.89 -4.87 -12.33
CA GLU A 85 -0.31 -4.61 -13.10
C GLU A 85 -1.49 -5.31 -12.42
N VAL A 86 -2.46 -4.55 -11.88
CA VAL A 86 -3.55 -5.13 -11.09
C VAL A 86 -4.85 -5.17 -11.89
N VAL A 87 -5.46 -6.35 -11.96
CA VAL A 87 -6.84 -6.54 -12.42
C VAL A 87 -7.71 -6.79 -11.19
N LEU A 88 -8.62 -5.87 -10.89
CA LEU A 88 -9.56 -6.00 -9.78
C LEU A 88 -10.96 -6.30 -10.30
N VAL A 89 -11.47 -7.49 -10.01
CA VAL A 89 -12.86 -7.86 -10.25
C VAL A 89 -13.63 -7.68 -8.94
N THR A 90 -14.58 -6.75 -8.93
CA THR A 90 -15.35 -6.44 -7.72
C THR A 90 -16.86 -6.35 -8.00
N THR A 91 -17.66 -6.62 -6.97
CA THR A 91 -19.13 -6.58 -6.99
C THR A 91 -19.73 -5.33 -6.38
#